data_AF-A8MAK5-F1
#
_entry.id   AF-A8MAK5-F1
#
_cell.length_a   1.000
_cell.length_b   1.000
_cell.length_c   1.000
_cell.angle_alpha   90.00
_cell.angle_beta   90.00
_cell.angle_gamma   90.00
#
_symmetry.space_group_name_H-M   'P 1'
#
loop_
_entity.id
_entity.type
_entity.pdbx_description
1 polymer ?
#
loop_
_entity_poly.entity_id
_entity_poly.type
_entity_poly.pdbx_seq_one_letter_code
_entity_poly.pdbx_strand_id
1 'polypeptide(L)'
;MGTEREGLMQSKTPRGAYILSLAGSVIILVSAIIEFVFSAVFTFIPFIGLLGIPMVILSIIGIIIAVVALVLSTRLGGLTNEGMVHTVGAVLLIISIISFFTNLMGGFVLGFLLLLIGSIMALTWKP
;
A
#
# COMPACT_ATOMS: atom_id res chain seq x y z
N MET A 1 -40.85 4.39 25.21
CA MET A 1 -39.97 3.20 25.22
C MET A 1 -39.81 2.74 23.77
N GLY A 2 -38.65 2.99 23.16
CA GLY A 2 -38.43 2.70 21.74
C GLY A 2 -37.34 3.57 21.08
N THR A 3 -36.82 4.57 21.79
CA THR A 3 -35.52 5.18 21.50
C THR A 3 -34.40 4.15 21.77
N GLU A 4 -33.27 4.23 21.08
CA GLU A 4 -31.94 3.67 21.45
C GLU A 4 -31.42 2.38 20.78
N ARG A 5 -32.14 1.67 19.90
CA ARG A 5 -31.59 0.43 19.26
C ARG A 5 -31.16 0.54 17.81
N GLU A 6 -31.43 1.67 17.14
CA GLU A 6 -30.99 1.93 15.76
C GLU A 6 -29.71 2.78 15.68
N GLY A 7 -29.12 3.14 16.82
CA GLY A 7 -27.71 3.57 16.90
C GLY A 7 -26.77 2.36 16.83
N LEU A 8 -26.99 1.49 15.85
CA LEU A 8 -26.23 0.27 15.62
C LEU A 8 -24.78 0.65 15.39
N MET A 9 -23.96 0.51 16.44
CA MET A 9 -22.50 0.40 16.41
C MET A 9 -21.91 1.02 15.14
N GLN A 10 -21.85 2.36 15.06
CA GLN A 10 -20.83 2.96 14.20
C GLN A 10 -19.51 2.46 14.79
N SER A 11 -19.00 1.36 14.24
CA SER A 11 -17.64 0.94 14.49
C SER A 11 -16.83 2.16 14.06
N LYS A 12 -16.38 2.96 15.04
CA LYS A 12 -15.43 4.05 14.86
C LYS A 12 -14.13 3.40 14.42
N THR A 13 -14.11 2.96 13.17
CA THR A 13 -12.97 2.40 12.48
C THR A 13 -12.65 3.40 11.37
N PRO A 14 -11.36 3.60 11.07
CA PRO A 14 -10.92 4.58 10.08
C PRO A 14 -11.23 4.11 8.66
N ARG A 15 -12.52 3.97 8.29
CA ARG A 15 -12.97 3.37 7.02
C ARG A 15 -12.42 4.09 5.79
N GLY A 16 -12.32 5.42 5.83
CA GLY A 16 -11.72 6.20 4.75
C GLY A 16 -10.23 5.88 4.55
N ALA A 17 -9.46 5.92 5.65
CA ALA A 17 -8.04 5.58 5.63
C ALA A 17 -7.80 4.13 5.18
N TYR A 18 -8.66 3.21 5.62
CA TYR A 18 -8.65 1.80 5.23
C TYR A 18 -8.85 1.63 3.73
N ILE A 19 -9.92 2.19 3.16
CA ILE A 19 -10.25 1.99 1.74
C ILE A 19 -9.16 2.61 0.84
N LEU A 20 -8.66 3.81 1.19
CA LEU A 20 -7.60 4.45 0.41
C LEU A 20 -6.27 3.69 0.47
N SER A 21 -5.85 3.26 1.66
CA SER A 21 -4.61 2.49 1.80
C SER A 21 -4.71 1.11 1.13
N LEU A 22 -5.86 0.46 1.21
CA LEU A 22 -6.13 -0.80 0.52
C LEU A 22 -6.10 -0.63 -1.00
N ALA A 23 -6.81 0.36 -1.54
CA ALA A 23 -6.81 0.63 -2.97
C ALA A 23 -5.39 0.98 -3.47
N GLY A 24 -4.67 1.82 -2.73
CA GLY A 24 -3.30 2.19 -3.05
C GLY A 24 -2.34 1.00 -3.06
N SER A 25 -2.40 0.15 -2.04
CA SER A 25 -1.54 -1.03 -1.92
C SER A 25 -1.83 -2.09 -2.98
N VAL A 26 -3.09 -2.32 -3.35
CA VAL A 26 -3.45 -3.21 -4.46
C VAL A 26 -2.87 -2.70 -5.79
N ILE A 27 -3.00 -1.40 -6.05
CA ILE A 27 -2.48 -0.80 -7.29
C ILE A 27 -0.95 -0.91 -7.35
N ILE A 28 -0.25 -0.63 -6.24
CA ILE A 28 1.20 -0.77 -6.14
C ILE A 28 1.63 -2.23 -6.33
N LEU A 29 0.87 -3.19 -5.80
CA LEU A 29 1.17 -4.62 -5.98
C LEU A 29 1.04 -5.02 -7.46
N VAL A 30 -0.04 -4.61 -8.12
CA VAL A 30 -0.24 -4.87 -9.55
C VAL A 30 0.88 -4.25 -10.38
N SER A 31 1.29 -3.01 -10.08
CA SER A 31 2.40 -2.38 -10.79
C SER A 31 3.72 -3.13 -10.58
N ALA A 32 4.03 -3.53 -9.35
CA ALA A 32 5.25 -4.28 -9.05
C ALA A 32 5.30 -5.63 -9.78
N ILE A 33 4.14 -6.31 -9.93
CA ILE A 33 4.05 -7.55 -10.72
C ILE A 33 4.30 -7.27 -12.21
N ILE A 34 3.72 -6.20 -12.77
CA ILE A 34 3.95 -5.82 -14.17
C ILE A 34 5.44 -5.50 -14.40
N GLU A 35 6.07 -4.74 -13.50
CA GLU A 35 7.50 -4.42 -13.57
C GLU A 35 8.38 -5.68 -13.49
N PHE A 36 8.04 -6.63 -12.62
CA PHE A 36 8.73 -7.92 -12.53
C PHE A 36 8.63 -8.70 -13.85
N VAL A 37 7.44 -8.81 -14.43
CA VAL A 37 7.25 -9.52 -15.71
C VAL A 37 8.04 -8.83 -16.83
N PHE A 38 7.95 -7.50 -16.93
CA PHE A 38 8.69 -6.75 -17.95
C PHE A 38 10.21 -6.90 -17.78
N SER A 39 10.73 -6.70 -16.57
CA SER A 39 12.17 -6.84 -16.29
C SER A 39 12.67 -8.24 -16.57
N ALA A 40 11.88 -9.28 -16.26
CA ALA A 40 12.20 -10.66 -16.59
C ALA A 40 12.28 -10.88 -18.12
N VAL A 41 11.36 -10.31 -18.91
CA VAL A 41 11.41 -10.43 -20.38
C VAL A 41 12.68 -9.79 -20.96
N PHE A 42 13.11 -8.64 -20.42
CA PHE A 42 14.34 -7.98 -20.86
C PHE A 42 15.61 -8.79 -20.59
N THR A 43 15.61 -9.71 -19.62
CA THR A 43 16.76 -10.59 -19.36
C THR A 43 17.10 -11.52 -20.52
N PHE A 44 16.14 -11.81 -21.41
CA PHE A 44 16.35 -12.67 -22.58
C PHE A 44 16.95 -11.93 -23.78
N ILE A 45 17.09 -10.60 -23.73
CA ILE A 45 17.64 -9.82 -24.85
C ILE A 45 19.17 -9.70 -24.70
N PRO A 46 19.96 -10.06 -25.71
CA PRO A 46 21.42 -9.93 -25.67
C PRO A 46 21.87 -8.48 -25.38
N PHE A 47 22.95 -8.30 -24.62
CA PHE A 47 23.49 -7.02 -24.13
C PHE A 47 22.60 -6.22 -23.16
N ILE A 48 21.28 -6.25 -23.32
CA ILE A 48 20.30 -5.62 -22.40
C ILE A 48 20.08 -6.51 -21.16
N GLY A 49 20.15 -7.83 -21.33
CA GLY A 49 19.83 -8.77 -20.26
C GLY A 49 20.75 -8.67 -19.04
N LEU A 50 21.98 -8.20 -19.23
CA LEU A 50 22.91 -7.94 -18.11
C LEU A 50 22.41 -6.82 -17.18
N LEU A 51 21.72 -5.82 -17.75
CA LEU A 51 21.05 -4.74 -17.00
C LEU A 51 19.68 -5.18 -16.47
N GLY A 52 19.08 -6.22 -17.05
CA GLY A 52 17.82 -6.81 -16.59
C GLY A 52 17.94 -7.54 -15.25
N ILE A 53 19.08 -8.18 -14.97
CA ILE A 53 19.31 -8.93 -13.71
C ILE A 53 19.12 -8.06 -12.45
N PRO A 54 19.79 -6.90 -12.30
CA PRO A 54 19.56 -6.04 -11.14
C PRO A 54 18.13 -5.48 -11.07
N MET A 55 17.48 -5.25 -12.22
CA MET A 55 16.08 -4.80 -12.27
C MET A 55 15.11 -5.86 -11.75
N VAL A 56 15.35 -7.14 -12.08
CA VAL A 56 14.54 -8.25 -11.53
C VAL A 56 14.66 -8.30 -10.01
N ILE A 57 15.87 -8.17 -9.46
CA ILE A 57 16.09 -8.17 -8.00
C ILE A 57 15.35 -6.99 -7.34
N LEU A 58 15.44 -5.78 -7.89
CA LEU A 58 14.73 -4.61 -7.38
C LEU A 58 13.20 -4.78 -7.45
N SER A 59 12.68 -5.36 -8.52
CA SER A 59 11.24 -5.61 -8.67
C SER A 59 10.72 -6.62 -7.65
N ILE A 60 11.50 -7.66 -7.29
CA ILE A 60 11.14 -8.60 -6.21
C ILE A 60 11.03 -7.86 -4.87
N ILE A 61 11.97 -6.95 -4.57
CA ILE A 61 11.91 -6.12 -3.36
C ILE A 61 10.64 -5.25 -3.38
N GLY A 62 10.33 -4.63 -4.52
CA GLY A 62 9.09 -3.87 -4.72
C GLY A 62 7.83 -4.69 -4.44
N ILE A 63 7.77 -5.93 -4.91
CA ILE A 63 6.65 -6.86 -4.65
C ILE A 63 6.53 -7.13 -3.14
N ILE A 64 7.63 -7.44 -2.45
CA ILE A 64 7.62 -7.71 -1.01
C ILE A 64 7.06 -6.50 -0.25
N ILE A 65 7.52 -5.30 -0.58
CA ILE A 65 7.04 -4.05 0.03
C ILE A 65 5.55 -3.86 -0.22
N ALA A 66 5.08 -4.11 -1.44
CA ALA A 66 3.67 -3.98 -1.80
C ALA A 66 2.78 -4.97 -1.04
N VAL A 67 3.25 -6.21 -0.86
CA VAL A 67 2.55 -7.23 -0.05
C VAL A 67 2.47 -6.80 1.41
N VAL A 68 3.57 -6.28 1.98
CA VAL A 68 3.56 -5.76 3.36
C VAL A 68 2.57 -4.60 3.49
N ALA A 69 2.55 -3.66 2.52
CA ALA A 69 1.59 -2.57 2.47
C ALA A 69 0.14 -3.07 2.48
N LEU A 70 -0.15 -4.10 1.68
CA LEU A 70 -1.48 -4.71 1.57
C LEU A 70 -1.91 -5.37 2.89
N VAL A 71 -1.01 -6.10 3.55
CA VAL A 71 -1.27 -6.73 4.85
C VAL A 71 -1.53 -5.68 5.94
N LEU A 72 -0.76 -4.59 5.96
CA LEU A 72 -1.00 -3.51 6.92
C LEU A 72 -2.32 -2.78 6.64
N SER A 73 -2.63 -2.55 5.37
CA SER A 73 -3.88 -1.91 4.95
C SER A 73 -5.09 -2.75 5.37
N THR A 74 -5.06 -4.07 5.15
CA THR A 74 -6.13 -4.98 5.62
C THR A 74 -6.29 -4.98 7.14
N ARG A 75 -5.19 -4.90 7.90
CA ARG A 75 -5.24 -4.76 9.37
C ARG A 75 -5.88 -3.45 9.81
N LEU A 76 -5.64 -2.35 9.11
CA LEU A 76 -6.16 -1.02 9.47
C LEU A 76 -7.69 -0.99 9.57
N GLY A 77 -8.39 -1.76 8.73
CA GLY A 77 -9.86 -1.83 8.73
C GLY A 77 -10.48 -2.44 10.00
N GLY A 78 -9.70 -3.22 10.77
CA GLY A 78 -10.15 -3.87 12.00
C GLY A 78 -9.71 -3.19 13.29
N LEU A 79 -8.94 -2.10 13.21
CA LEU A 79 -8.41 -1.42 14.39
C LEU A 79 -9.41 -0.40 14.96
N THR A 80 -9.60 -0.45 16.27
CA THR A 80 -10.42 0.50 17.06
C THR A 80 -9.60 1.32 18.05
N ASN A 81 -8.34 0.96 18.30
CA ASN A 81 -7.43 1.64 19.21
C ASN A 81 -6.65 2.75 18.47
N GLU A 82 -6.78 3.99 18.92
CA GLU A 82 -6.15 5.18 18.34
C GLU A 82 -4.63 5.04 18.17
N GLY A 83 -3.91 4.62 19.22
CA GLY A 83 -2.45 4.49 19.15
C GLY A 83 -1.98 3.44 18.13
N MET A 84 -2.77 2.39 17.94
CA MET A 84 -2.46 1.33 16.98
C MET A 84 -2.77 1.75 15.54
N VAL A 85 -3.86 2.53 15.35
CA VAL A 85 -4.20 3.14 14.05
C VAL A 85 -3.10 4.13 13.61
N HIS A 86 -2.61 4.98 14.52
CA HIS A 86 -1.52 5.92 14.21
C HIS A 86 -0.21 5.20 13.87
N THR A 87 0.10 4.12 14.58
CA THR A 87 1.31 3.31 14.32
C THR A 87 1.25 2.68 12.93
N VAL A 88 0.13 2.05 12.59
CA VAL A 88 -0.05 1.45 11.25
C VAL A 88 -0.03 2.52 10.16
N GLY A 89 -0.66 3.69 10.41
CA GLY A 89 -0.60 4.84 9.52
C GLY A 89 0.83 5.34 9.28
N ALA A 90 1.65 5.45 10.33
CA ALA A 90 3.05 5.84 10.21
C ALA A 90 3.88 4.83 9.39
N VAL A 91 3.68 3.53 9.62
CA VAL A 91 4.39 2.48 8.86
C VAL A 91 3.96 2.49 7.39
N LEU A 92 2.66 2.63 7.11
CA LEU A 92 2.16 2.76 5.74
C LEU A 92 2.70 4.01 5.05
N LEU A 93 2.87 5.12 5.77
CA LEU A 93 3.48 6.34 5.24
C LEU A 93 4.93 6.11 4.83
N ILE A 94 5.73 5.45 5.69
CA ILE A 94 7.11 5.08 5.38
C ILE A 94 7.15 4.16 4.16
N ILE A 95 6.29 3.14 4.13
CA ILE A 95 6.19 2.21 3.00
C ILE A 95 5.82 2.95 1.70
N SER A 96 4.92 3.92 1.77
CA SER A 96 4.53 4.75 0.62
C SER A 96 5.73 5.49 0.05
N ILE A 97 6.54 6.12 0.92
CA ILE A 97 7.75 6.83 0.49
C ILE A 97 8.76 5.87 -0.14
N ILE A 98 9.00 4.71 0.48
CA ILE A 98 9.92 3.70 -0.07
C ILE A 98 9.43 3.21 -1.43
N SER A 99 8.13 2.90 -1.55
CA SER A 99 7.50 2.39 -2.77
C SER A 99 7.64 3.35 -3.95
N PHE A 100 7.65 4.67 -3.68
CA PHE A 100 7.87 5.69 -4.70
C PHE A 100 9.26 5.57 -5.34
N PHE A 101 10.30 5.27 -4.56
CA PHE A 101 11.65 5.11 -5.07
C PHE A 101 11.93 3.72 -5.65
N THR A 102 11.13 2.70 -5.30
CA THR A 102 11.35 1.32 -5.78
C THR A 102 10.68 1.01 -7.11
N ASN A 103 9.58 1.69 -7.47
CA ASN A 103 8.92 1.51 -8.77
C ASN A 103 9.57 2.42 -9.82
N LEU A 104 10.69 1.98 -10.40
CA LEU A 104 11.50 2.78 -11.35
C LEU A 104 10.81 2.99 -12.71
N MET A 105 9.85 2.15 -13.11
CA MET A 105 9.19 2.26 -14.42
C MET A 105 7.97 3.19 -14.41
N GLY A 106 7.87 4.10 -13.44
CA GLY A 106 6.74 5.01 -13.31
C GLY A 106 5.42 4.31 -12.93
N GLY A 107 5.52 3.08 -12.41
CA GLY A 107 4.46 2.08 -12.34
C GLY A 107 3.07 2.61 -12.00
N PHE A 108 2.87 3.28 -10.86
CA PHE A 108 1.55 3.85 -10.58
C PHE A 108 1.63 4.94 -9.49
N VAL A 109 1.91 6.17 -9.89
CA VAL A 109 1.86 7.36 -9.02
C VAL A 109 0.50 7.43 -8.28
N LEU A 110 -0.59 7.00 -8.92
CA LEU A 110 -1.91 6.93 -8.28
C LEU A 110 -1.95 5.97 -7.09
N GLY A 111 -1.32 4.80 -7.19
CA GLY A 111 -1.25 3.84 -6.08
C GLY A 111 -0.48 4.42 -4.90
N PHE A 112 0.65 5.08 -5.19
CA PHE A 112 1.41 5.85 -4.21
C PHE A 112 0.58 6.96 -3.56
N LEU A 113 -0.11 7.79 -4.34
CA LEU A 113 -0.91 8.91 -3.81
C LEU A 113 -2.06 8.40 -2.93
N LEU A 114 -2.76 7.34 -3.34
CA LEU A 114 -3.83 6.72 -2.55
C LEU A 114 -3.29 6.15 -1.24
N LEU A 115 -2.14 5.46 -1.27
CA LEU A 115 -1.50 4.93 -0.08
C LEU A 115 -1.02 6.06 0.85
N LEU A 116 -0.43 7.13 0.30
CA LEU A 116 0.03 8.30 1.04
C LEU A 116 -1.13 9.00 1.74
N ILE A 117 -2.20 9.31 1.01
CA ILE A 117 -3.39 9.97 1.56
C ILE A 117 -4.06 9.07 2.59
N GLY A 118 -4.20 7.77 2.32
CA GLY A 118 -4.74 6.80 3.29
C GLY A 118 -3.92 6.74 4.58
N SER A 119 -2.59 6.81 4.47
CA SER A 119 -1.68 6.84 5.62
C SER A 119 -1.80 8.12 6.45
N ILE A 120 -1.90 9.28 5.79
CA ILE A 120 -2.12 10.57 6.46
C ILE A 120 -3.47 10.57 7.18
N MET A 121 -4.53 10.07 6.53
CA MET A 121 -5.84 9.95 7.16
C MET A 121 -5.79 9.07 8.41
N ALA A 122 -5.05 7.95 8.36
CA ALA A 122 -4.83 7.08 9.51
C ALA A 122 -4.13 7.81 10.66
N LEU A 123 -3.11 8.63 10.38
CA LEU A 123 -2.39 9.43 11.37
C LEU A 123 -3.26 10.52 12.01
N THR A 124 -4.16 11.14 11.23
CA THR A 124 -5.06 12.19 11.73
C THR A 124 -6.35 11.64 12.35
N TRP A 125 -6.55 10.33 12.31
CA TRP A 125 -7.77 9.71 12.79
C TRP A 125 -7.88 9.84 14.31
N LYS A 126 -9.06 10.28 14.75
CA LYS A 126 -9.46 10.27 16.15
C LYS A 126 -10.77 9.50 16.24
N PRO A 127 -10.96 8.66 17.28
CA PRO A 127 -12.22 7.97 17.50
C PRO A 127 -13.32 9.00 17.64
#